data_AF-A0A1B6C2K6-F1
#
_entry.id   AF-A0A1B6C2K6-F1
#
_cell.length_a   1.000
_cell.length_b   1.000
_cell.length_c   1.000
_cell.angle_alpha   90.00
_cell.angle_beta   90.00
_cell.angle_gamma   90.00
#
_symmetry.space_group_name_H-M   'P 1'
#
loop_
_entity.id
_entity.type
_entity.pdbx_description
1 polymer ?
#
loop_
_entity_poly.entity_id
_entity_poly.type
_entity_poly.pdbx_seq_one_letter_code
_entity_poly.pdbx_strand_id
1 'polypeptide(L)'
;FSNGLSENTFLSYVSTFDNKHLVLSLCTGTGLAGLLGSLWYVFLTAFNCGTSTIFSTLLITPILIGISYFGLLSKLPSCNTTPLAEWYSNFFHKITKQNIYFNCKCFKNKMLLDLAYLPHLGPFIVSVIFVFLFEYYINQCLHELIYFEDFILTHSQQYSWYQVTYNVSAFCVKSTLNFITIKSIWYFPIMQGINASILTVEAILLFLPHFTFALVFVFWEGLMGGYTYSTIFYTLYSEAETERRPFAMAFIAIAESIGISCAAVLAAPAHDFICSLPEDYFT
;
A
#
# COMPACT_ATOMS: atom_id res chain seq x y z
N PHE A 1 5.32 -5.73 6.18
CA PHE A 1 4.04 -5.06 5.88
C PHE A 1 3.59 -5.52 4.51
N SER A 2 2.74 -6.53 4.41
CA SER A 2 1.99 -6.80 3.17
C SER A 2 0.59 -6.28 3.41
N ASN A 3 -0.03 -5.63 2.42
CA ASN A 3 -1.46 -5.38 2.45
C ASN A 3 -2.16 -6.68 2.81
N GLY A 4 -2.89 -6.65 3.94
CA GLY A 4 -3.51 -7.84 4.48
C GLY A 4 -4.62 -8.35 3.55
N LEU A 5 -5.05 -9.59 3.76
CA LEU A 5 -6.23 -10.16 3.09
C LEU A 5 -7.47 -9.25 3.15
N SER A 6 -7.58 -8.42 4.20
CA SER A 6 -8.64 -7.44 4.36
C SER A 6 -8.68 -6.40 3.25
N GLU A 7 -7.55 -5.80 2.87
CA GLU A 7 -7.51 -4.72 1.89
C GLU A 7 -7.91 -5.20 0.50
N ASN A 8 -7.40 -6.36 0.07
CA ASN A 8 -7.80 -6.99 -1.19
C ASN A 8 -9.31 -7.28 -1.23
N THR A 9 -9.86 -7.74 -0.11
CA THR A 9 -11.30 -8.04 0.02
C THR A 9 -12.13 -6.75 -0.03
N PHE A 10 -11.71 -5.69 0.66
CA PHE A 10 -12.41 -4.40 0.67
C PHE A 10 -12.34 -3.70 -0.69
N LEU A 11 -11.18 -3.67 -1.36
CA LEU A 11 -11.02 -3.11 -2.70
C LEU A 11 -11.89 -3.85 -3.72
N SER A 12 -11.88 -5.18 -3.70
CA SER A 12 -12.74 -5.98 -4.55
C SER A 12 -14.22 -5.71 -4.26
N TYR A 13 -14.62 -5.54 -3.00
CA TYR A 13 -16.00 -5.24 -2.62
C TYR A 13 -16.43 -3.85 -3.09
N VAL A 14 -15.61 -2.82 -2.85
CA VAL A 14 -15.91 -1.44 -3.24
C VAL A 14 -15.99 -1.29 -4.76
N SER A 15 -15.21 -2.07 -5.51
CA SER A 15 -15.27 -2.09 -6.98
C SER A 15 -16.64 -2.48 -7.56
N THR A 16 -17.50 -3.12 -6.77
CA THR A 16 -18.84 -3.56 -7.20
C THR A 16 -19.90 -2.46 -7.13
N PHE A 17 -19.63 -1.37 -6.43
CA PHE A 17 -20.54 -0.22 -6.36
C PHE A 17 -20.18 0.78 -7.46
N ASP A 18 -21.16 1.36 -8.12
CA ASP A 18 -20.97 2.36 -9.21
C ASP A 18 -20.53 3.76 -8.73
N ASN A 19 -20.18 3.90 -7.45
CA ASN A 19 -19.71 5.16 -6.88
C ASN A 19 -18.18 5.21 -6.74
N LYS A 20 -17.53 5.91 -7.68
CA LYS A 20 -16.09 6.25 -7.69
C LYS A 20 -15.57 6.91 -6.41
N HIS A 21 -16.41 7.64 -5.67
CA HIS A 21 -15.99 8.26 -4.40
C HIS A 21 -15.70 7.22 -3.31
N LEU A 22 -16.23 6.00 -3.41
CA LEU A 22 -15.98 4.94 -2.43
C LEU A 22 -14.53 4.44 -2.49
N VAL A 23 -13.97 4.25 -3.70
CA VAL A 23 -12.56 3.85 -3.88
C VAL A 23 -11.64 4.93 -3.30
N LEU A 24 -11.92 6.19 -3.61
CA LEU A 24 -11.15 7.32 -3.09
C LEU A 24 -11.24 7.42 -1.56
N SER A 25 -12.43 7.23 -0.99
CA SER A 25 -12.64 7.24 0.46
C SER A 25 -11.90 6.10 1.15
N LEU A 26 -11.85 4.92 0.52
CA LEU A 26 -11.06 3.79 1.01
C LEU A 26 -9.57 4.12 0.99
N CYS A 27 -9.05 4.65 -0.12
CA CYS A 27 -7.66 5.08 -0.20
C CYS A 27 -7.33 6.12 0.89
N THR A 28 -8.12 7.17 1.03
CA THR A 28 -7.93 8.19 2.09
C THR A 28 -7.98 7.57 3.48
N GLY A 29 -8.90 6.63 3.72
CA GLY A 29 -9.00 5.88 4.97
C GLY A 29 -7.73 5.09 5.30
N THR A 30 -7.11 4.44 4.32
CA THR A 30 -5.82 3.74 4.53
C THR A 30 -4.69 4.70 4.90
N GLY A 31 -4.63 5.89 4.28
CA GLY A 31 -3.66 6.92 4.63
C GLY A 31 -3.87 7.47 6.05
N LEU A 32 -5.12 7.72 6.42
CA LEU A 32 -5.46 8.18 7.76
C LEU A 32 -5.14 7.13 8.83
N ALA A 33 -5.38 5.85 8.55
CA ALA A 33 -5.04 4.76 9.46
C ALA A 33 -3.53 4.68 9.73
N GLY A 34 -2.70 4.82 8.69
CA GLY A 34 -1.25 4.90 8.83
C GLY A 34 -0.79 6.11 9.66
N LEU A 35 -1.36 7.28 9.38
CA LEU A 35 -1.07 8.51 10.13
C LEU A 35 -1.44 8.39 11.61
N LEU A 36 -2.67 7.98 11.92
CA LEU A 36 -3.11 7.79 13.30
C LEU A 36 -2.31 6.72 14.01
N GLY A 37 -1.94 5.63 13.33
CA GLY A 37 -1.09 4.57 13.89
C GLY A 37 0.30 5.07 14.28
N SER A 38 0.97 5.79 13.37
CA SER A 38 2.30 6.36 13.61
C SER A 38 2.30 7.43 14.72
N LEU A 39 1.30 8.32 14.74
CA LEU A 39 1.13 9.31 15.80
C LEU A 39 0.80 8.67 17.15
N TRP A 40 -0.02 7.61 17.15
CA TRP A 40 -0.35 6.87 18.36
C TRP A 40 0.89 6.20 18.95
N TYR A 41 1.76 5.64 18.11
CA TYR A 41 3.04 5.09 18.54
C TYR A 41 3.93 6.17 19.19
N VAL A 42 4.15 7.30 18.50
CA VAL A 42 4.94 8.42 19.04
C VAL A 42 4.37 8.94 20.35
N PHE A 43 3.04 9.10 20.43
CA PHE A 43 2.35 9.53 21.64
C PHE A 43 2.61 8.58 22.81
N LEU A 44 2.42 7.27 22.64
CA LEU A 44 2.62 6.31 23.72
C LEU A 44 4.09 6.19 24.14
N THR A 45 5.02 6.26 23.18
CA THR A 45 6.46 6.26 23.50
C THR A 45 6.89 7.52 24.26
N ALA A 46 6.26 8.68 24.02
CA ALA A 46 6.52 9.90 24.78
C ALA A 46 6.08 9.80 26.26
N PHE A 47 5.13 8.92 26.58
CA PHE A 47 4.73 8.59 27.95
C PHE A 47 5.52 7.41 28.56
N ASN A 48 6.63 7.01 27.94
CA ASN A 48 7.45 5.85 28.34
C ASN A 48 6.62 4.56 28.52
N CYS A 49 5.54 4.39 27.74
CA CYS A 49 4.76 3.16 27.77
C CYS A 49 5.60 2.01 27.22
N GLY A 50 5.62 0.88 27.93
CA GLY A 50 6.33 -0.31 27.48
C GLY A 50 5.78 -0.84 26.15
N THR A 51 6.66 -1.43 25.34
CA THR A 51 6.36 -1.98 24.01
C THR A 51 5.16 -2.96 24.03
N SER A 52 5.01 -3.75 25.10
CA SER A 52 3.87 -4.66 25.29
C SER A 52 2.53 -3.92 25.38
N THR A 53 2.49 -2.77 26.03
CA THR A 53 1.28 -1.95 26.15
C THR A 53 0.91 -1.35 24.81
N ILE A 54 1.92 -0.86 24.07
CA ILE A 54 1.73 -0.31 22.72
C ILE A 54 1.12 -1.37 21.79
N PHE A 55 1.71 -2.56 21.71
CA PHE A 55 1.14 -3.65 20.90
C PHE A 55 -0.25 -4.09 21.36
N SER A 56 -0.53 -4.04 22.66
CA SER A 56 -1.87 -4.35 23.18
C SER A 56 -2.92 -3.35 22.70
N THR A 57 -2.57 -2.06 22.57
CA THR A 57 -3.51 -1.07 22.01
C THR A 57 -3.82 -1.30 20.53
N LEU A 58 -2.90 -1.92 19.78
CA LEU A 58 -3.11 -2.24 18.35
C LEU A 58 -4.11 -3.39 18.12
N LEU A 59 -4.44 -4.18 19.16
CA LEU A 59 -5.47 -5.24 19.08
C LEU A 59 -6.89 -4.68 18.86
N ILE A 60 -7.09 -3.38 19.08
CA ILE A 60 -8.36 -2.71 18.77
C ILE A 60 -8.63 -2.73 17.27
N THR A 61 -7.58 -2.63 16.44
CA THR A 61 -7.68 -2.57 14.97
C THR A 61 -8.40 -3.78 14.35
N PRO A 62 -8.00 -5.05 14.60
CA PRO A 62 -8.71 -6.20 14.05
C PRO A 62 -10.17 -6.31 14.54
N ILE A 63 -10.45 -5.86 15.78
CA ILE A 63 -11.82 -5.82 16.32
C ILE A 63 -12.66 -4.80 15.54
N LEU A 64 -12.15 -3.59 15.31
CA LEU A 64 -12.82 -2.57 14.51
C LEU A 64 -13.04 -3.01 13.06
N ILE A 65 -12.07 -3.70 12.45
CA ILE A 65 -12.21 -4.31 11.12
C ILE A 65 -13.31 -5.38 11.12
N GLY A 66 -13.39 -6.20 12.18
CA GLY A 66 -14.46 -7.20 12.32
C GLY A 66 -15.84 -6.53 12.44
N ILE A 67 -15.97 -5.50 13.28
CA ILE A 67 -17.22 -4.75 13.44
C ILE A 67 -17.63 -4.05 12.13
N SER A 68 -16.67 -3.45 11.41
CA SER A 68 -16.97 -2.80 10.15
C SER A 68 -17.44 -3.81 9.10
N TYR A 69 -16.79 -4.98 9.01
CA TYR A 69 -17.14 -6.02 8.06
C TYR A 69 -18.50 -6.68 8.36
N PHE A 70 -18.77 -7.05 9.61
CA PHE A 70 -19.99 -7.79 9.97
C PHE A 70 -21.18 -6.88 10.30
N GLY A 71 -20.94 -5.69 10.84
CA GLY A 71 -21.99 -4.81 11.36
C GLY A 71 -22.30 -3.61 10.47
N LEU A 72 -21.30 -3.03 9.81
CA LEU A 72 -21.43 -1.74 9.11
C LEU A 72 -21.52 -1.88 7.59
N LEU A 73 -20.78 -2.82 7.00
CA LEU A 73 -20.90 -3.13 5.58
C LEU A 73 -22.32 -3.64 5.33
N SER A 74 -23.11 -2.78 4.68
CA SER A 74 -24.43 -3.14 4.22
C SER A 74 -24.31 -4.38 3.34
N LYS A 75 -25.22 -5.34 3.51
CA LYS A 75 -25.39 -6.45 2.55
C LYS A 75 -25.47 -5.82 1.15
N LEU A 76 -24.81 -6.44 0.17
CA LEU A 76 -24.93 -6.05 -1.24
C LEU A 76 -26.39 -5.65 -1.52
N PRO A 77 -26.64 -4.50 -2.15
CA PRO A 77 -28.00 -4.09 -2.46
C PRO A 77 -28.74 -5.29 -3.06
N SER A 78 -29.87 -5.63 -2.45
CA SER A 78 -30.77 -6.70 -2.87
C SER A 78 -30.85 -6.65 -4.39
N CYS A 79 -30.62 -7.81 -5.02
CA CYS A 79 -30.51 -7.95 -6.48
C CYS A 79 -31.76 -7.49 -7.22
N ASN A 80 -31.96 -6.20 -7.33
CA ASN A 80 -32.97 -5.56 -8.15
C ASN A 80 -32.28 -4.34 -8.76
N THR A 81 -31.99 -4.44 -10.06
CA THR A 81 -31.61 -3.36 -10.98
C THR A 81 -30.13 -2.99 -11.15
N THR A 82 -29.21 -3.98 -11.13
CA THR A 82 -27.98 -3.88 -11.94
C THR A 82 -27.74 -5.20 -12.69
N PRO A 83 -27.19 -5.18 -13.92
CA PRO A 83 -26.89 -6.39 -14.71
C PRO A 83 -25.99 -7.38 -13.96
N LEU A 84 -25.16 -6.85 -13.05
CA LEU A 84 -24.25 -7.62 -12.20
C LEU A 84 -25.01 -8.43 -11.14
N ALA A 85 -26.09 -7.89 -10.59
CA ALA A 85 -26.89 -8.55 -9.56
C ALA A 85 -27.76 -9.68 -10.14
N GLU A 86 -28.25 -9.54 -11.36
CA GLU A 86 -28.84 -10.65 -12.13
C GLU A 86 -27.81 -11.75 -12.41
N TRP A 87 -26.55 -11.41 -12.70
CA TRP A 87 -25.49 -12.40 -12.88
C TRP A 87 -25.14 -13.13 -11.59
N TYR A 88 -24.93 -12.42 -10.47
CA TYR A 88 -24.59 -13.03 -9.18
C TYR A 88 -25.75 -13.86 -8.60
N SER A 89 -26.99 -13.38 -8.70
CA SER A 89 -28.17 -14.13 -8.25
C SER A 89 -28.44 -15.34 -9.14
N ASN A 90 -28.29 -15.24 -10.47
CA ASN A 90 -28.38 -16.42 -11.34
C ASN A 90 -27.20 -17.38 -11.13
N PHE A 91 -25.99 -16.90 -10.87
CA PHE A 91 -24.82 -17.73 -10.60
C PHE A 91 -24.98 -18.50 -9.29
N PHE A 92 -25.31 -17.82 -8.18
CA PHE A 92 -25.55 -18.47 -6.89
C PHE A 92 -26.83 -19.31 -6.88
N HIS A 93 -27.94 -18.85 -7.46
CA HIS A 93 -29.17 -19.66 -7.53
C HIS A 93 -28.96 -20.92 -8.39
N LYS A 94 -28.16 -20.85 -9.46
CA LYS A 94 -27.77 -22.00 -10.27
C LYS A 94 -26.79 -22.92 -9.54
N ILE A 95 -25.97 -22.41 -8.63
CA ILE A 95 -25.11 -23.21 -7.73
C ILE A 95 -25.94 -23.89 -6.62
N THR A 96 -26.92 -23.22 -6.03
CA THR A 96 -27.68 -23.77 -4.88
C THR A 96 -28.76 -24.77 -5.29
N LYS A 97 -29.29 -24.70 -6.53
CA LYS A 97 -30.34 -25.62 -7.02
C LYS A 97 -29.83 -26.86 -7.75
N GLN A 98 -28.54 -26.92 -8.06
CA GLN A 98 -27.95 -28.02 -8.81
C GLN A 98 -26.87 -28.67 -7.96
N ASN A 99 -27.16 -29.87 -7.43
CA ASN A 99 -26.16 -30.86 -7.00
C ASN A 99 -25.28 -31.24 -8.22
N ILE A 100 -24.43 -30.31 -8.66
CA ILE A 100 -23.55 -30.47 -9.81
C ILE A 100 -22.13 -30.47 -9.29
N TYR A 101 -21.52 -31.65 -9.41
CA TYR A 101 -20.09 -31.84 -9.60
C TYR A 101 -19.45 -30.60 -10.25
N PHE A 102 -18.59 -29.90 -9.50
CA PHE A 102 -17.81 -28.76 -9.95
C PHE A 102 -17.09 -29.13 -11.27
N ASN A 103 -17.68 -28.80 -12.41
CA ASN A 103 -17.05 -29.09 -13.69
C ASN A 103 -15.96 -28.04 -13.92
N CYS A 104 -14.73 -28.42 -13.59
CA CYS A 104 -13.50 -27.64 -13.61
C CYS A 104 -13.21 -26.90 -14.94
N LYS A 105 -13.97 -27.18 -16.01
CA LYS A 105 -13.82 -26.62 -17.37
C LYS A 105 -14.33 -25.17 -17.51
N CYS A 106 -15.43 -24.78 -16.86
CA CYS A 106 -16.00 -23.42 -16.99
C CYS A 106 -15.18 -22.37 -16.22
N PHE A 107 -14.72 -22.74 -15.01
CA PHE A 107 -13.81 -21.92 -14.21
C PHE A 107 -12.44 -21.73 -14.89
N LYS A 108 -11.88 -22.80 -15.47
CA LYS A 108 -10.64 -22.73 -16.27
C LYS A 108 -10.78 -21.75 -17.44
N ASN A 109 -11.90 -21.75 -18.15
CA ASN A 109 -12.10 -20.86 -19.30
C ASN A 109 -12.19 -19.38 -18.90
N LYS A 110 -12.84 -19.05 -17.78
CA LYS A 110 -12.88 -17.68 -17.27
C LYS A 110 -11.53 -17.22 -16.71
N MET A 111 -10.87 -18.05 -15.90
CA MET A 111 -9.54 -17.76 -15.36
C MET A 111 -8.48 -17.59 -16.45
N LEU A 112 -8.53 -18.39 -17.53
CA LEU A 112 -7.67 -18.22 -18.70
C LEU A 112 -7.95 -16.90 -19.44
N LEU A 113 -9.20 -16.48 -19.51
CA LEU A 113 -9.59 -15.22 -20.15
C LEU A 113 -9.16 -14.00 -19.31
N ASP A 114 -9.25 -14.11 -17.99
CA ASP A 114 -8.75 -13.10 -17.04
C ASP A 114 -7.21 -13.05 -17.05
N LEU A 115 -6.52 -14.20 -17.13
CA LEU A 115 -5.07 -14.25 -17.34
C LEU A 115 -4.65 -13.64 -18.68
N ALA A 116 -5.44 -13.81 -19.74
CA ALA A 116 -5.18 -13.21 -21.04
C ALA A 116 -5.31 -11.67 -21.03
N TYR A 117 -5.94 -11.10 -20.00
CA TYR A 117 -6.03 -9.65 -19.79
C TYR A 117 -4.79 -9.06 -19.08
N LEU A 118 -3.95 -9.88 -18.44
CA LEU A 118 -2.75 -9.42 -17.71
C LEU A 118 -1.77 -8.58 -18.55
N PRO A 119 -1.50 -8.87 -19.83
CA PRO A 119 -0.61 -8.02 -20.64
C PRO A 119 -1.11 -6.57 -20.74
N HIS A 120 -2.43 -6.35 -20.73
CA HIS A 120 -3.02 -5.00 -20.73
C HIS A 120 -2.79 -4.26 -19.40
N LEU A 121 -2.65 -5.00 -18.29
CA LEU A 121 -2.32 -4.46 -16.97
C LEU A 121 -0.81 -4.31 -16.76
N GLY A 122 0.03 -4.84 -17.66
CA GLY A 122 1.48 -4.87 -17.55
C GLY A 122 2.13 -3.55 -17.11
N PRO A 123 1.81 -2.40 -17.74
CA PRO A 123 2.32 -1.09 -17.33
C PRO A 123 2.04 -0.75 -15.85
N PHE A 124 0.83 -1.03 -15.38
CA PHE A 124 0.41 -0.80 -14.01
C PHE A 124 1.13 -1.74 -13.03
N ILE A 125 1.18 -3.03 -13.39
CA ILE A 125 1.85 -4.07 -12.59
C ILE A 125 3.32 -3.73 -12.38
N VAL A 126 4.05 -3.43 -13.46
CA VAL A 126 5.47 -3.10 -13.41
C VAL A 126 5.70 -1.84 -12.58
N SER A 127 4.92 -0.79 -12.83
CA SER A 127 5.07 0.47 -12.09
C SER A 127 4.83 0.30 -10.59
N VAL A 128 3.79 -0.44 -10.19
CA VAL A 128 3.48 -0.73 -8.78
C VAL A 128 4.60 -1.52 -8.13
N ILE A 129 5.04 -2.61 -8.75
CA ILE A 129 6.11 -3.45 -8.19
C ILE A 129 7.35 -2.60 -7.90
N PHE A 130 7.80 -1.78 -8.85
CA PHE A 130 9.01 -0.99 -8.66
C PHE A 130 8.86 0.16 -7.67
N VAL A 131 7.74 0.91 -7.71
CA VAL A 131 7.49 1.98 -6.73
C VAL A 131 7.52 1.41 -5.32
N PHE A 132 6.74 0.36 -5.07
CA PHE A 132 6.64 -0.22 -3.73
C PHE A 132 7.89 -1.01 -3.32
N LEU A 133 8.65 -1.55 -4.27
CA LEU A 133 9.96 -2.13 -3.97
C LEU A 133 10.90 -1.06 -3.42
N PHE A 134 11.04 0.08 -4.10
CA PHE A 134 11.96 1.13 -3.68
C PHE A 134 11.48 1.83 -2.39
N GLU A 135 10.19 2.11 -2.28
CA GLU A 135 9.58 2.68 -1.07
C GLU A 135 9.80 1.81 0.16
N TYR A 136 9.50 0.51 0.07
CA TYR A 136 9.68 -0.36 1.23
C TYR A 136 11.16 -0.69 1.48
N TYR A 137 12.03 -0.62 0.48
CA TYR A 137 13.46 -0.74 0.68
C TYR A 137 13.99 0.45 1.49
N ILE A 138 13.56 1.68 1.17
CA ILE A 138 13.87 2.87 1.97
C ILE A 138 13.37 2.68 3.41
N ASN A 139 12.10 2.30 3.58
CA ASN A 139 11.49 2.17 4.91
C ASN A 139 12.08 1.06 5.77
N GLN A 140 12.40 -0.10 5.20
CA GLN A 140 12.83 -1.28 5.95
C GLN A 140 14.36 -1.39 6.09
N CYS A 141 15.14 -0.70 5.26
CA CYS A 141 16.60 -0.75 5.30
C CYS A 141 17.21 0.61 5.66
N LEU A 142 16.89 1.65 4.90
CA LEU A 142 17.65 2.90 4.95
C LEU A 142 17.28 3.77 6.16
N HIS A 143 16.00 3.83 6.54
CA HIS A 143 15.56 4.63 7.69
C HIS A 143 16.16 4.19 9.04
N GLU A 144 16.56 2.92 9.17
CA GLU A 144 17.24 2.42 10.36
C GLU A 144 18.72 2.85 10.40
N LEU A 145 19.34 2.99 9.24
CA LEU A 145 20.77 3.33 9.09
C LEU A 145 21.03 4.85 9.10
N ILE A 146 20.10 5.65 8.58
CA ILE A 146 20.25 7.11 8.50
C ILE A 146 19.91 7.76 9.86
N TYR A 147 20.95 8.01 10.65
CA TYR A 147 20.83 8.59 11.99
C TYR A 147 21.71 9.83 12.16
N PHE A 148 21.18 10.84 12.82
CA PHE A 148 21.87 12.10 13.10
C PHE A 148 22.12 12.26 14.60
N GLU A 149 23.37 12.14 15.05
CA GLU A 149 23.73 12.32 16.46
C GLU A 149 23.57 13.76 16.95
N ASP A 150 23.77 14.74 16.07
CA ASP A 150 23.72 16.18 16.38
C ASP A 150 22.29 16.74 16.57
N PHE A 151 21.31 15.88 16.82
CA PHE A 151 19.90 16.27 16.95
C PHE A 151 19.31 15.92 18.31
N ILE A 152 18.26 16.65 18.72
CA ILE A 152 17.61 16.52 20.04
C ILE A 152 16.95 15.14 20.22
N LEU A 153 16.62 14.47 19.12
CA LEU A 153 15.89 13.20 19.12
C LEU A 153 16.85 12.00 19.14
N THR A 154 16.51 10.99 19.93
CA THR A 154 17.22 9.71 19.94
C THR A 154 17.00 8.93 18.63
N HIS A 155 17.84 7.94 18.34
CA HIS A 155 17.71 7.08 17.14
C HIS A 155 16.29 6.53 16.94
N SER A 156 15.71 5.94 17.99
CA SER A 156 14.33 5.41 17.95
C SER A 156 13.28 6.49 17.71
N GLN A 157 13.47 7.69 18.24
CA GLN A 157 12.57 8.82 18.00
C GLN A 157 12.68 9.32 16.56
N GLN A 158 13.89 9.44 16.01
CA GLN A 158 14.11 9.83 14.62
C GLN A 158 13.42 8.85 13.66
N TYR A 159 13.60 7.54 13.88
CA TYR A 159 12.91 6.49 13.11
C TYR A 159 11.38 6.64 13.16
N SER A 160 10.83 6.90 14.35
CA SER A 160 9.39 7.10 14.52
C SER A 160 8.89 8.34 13.77
N TRP A 161 9.68 9.41 13.74
CA TRP A 161 9.36 10.64 13.01
C TRP A 161 9.49 10.49 11.49
N TYR A 162 10.40 9.64 10.99
CA TYR A 162 10.38 9.24 9.57
C TYR A 162 9.05 8.58 9.21
N GLN A 163 8.59 7.63 10.03
CA GLN A 163 7.31 6.95 9.82
C GLN A 163 6.11 7.91 9.88
N VAL A 164 6.08 8.85 10.83
CA VAL A 164 5.03 9.88 10.87
C VAL A 164 5.06 10.73 9.61
N THR A 165 6.23 11.21 9.19
CA THR A 165 6.38 12.10 8.03
C THR A 165 5.95 11.42 6.74
N TYR A 166 6.35 10.16 6.54
CA TYR A 166 5.89 9.31 5.44
C TYR A 166 4.36 9.17 5.43
N ASN A 167 3.74 8.88 6.58
CA ASN A 167 2.29 8.70 6.64
C ASN A 167 1.51 10.02 6.46
N VAL A 168 2.07 11.15 6.90
CA VAL A 168 1.51 12.49 6.63
C VAL A 168 1.47 12.76 5.13
N SER A 169 2.58 12.54 4.42
CA SER A 169 2.64 12.81 2.98
C SER A 169 1.70 11.88 2.19
N ALA A 170 1.68 10.59 2.52
CA ALA A 170 0.74 9.63 1.94
C ALA A 170 -0.72 10.04 2.17
N PHE A 171 -1.09 10.46 3.40
CA PHE A 171 -2.44 10.94 3.70
C PHE A 171 -2.81 12.20 2.91
N CYS A 172 -1.91 13.19 2.85
CA CYS A 172 -2.11 14.42 2.08
C CYS A 172 -2.43 14.13 0.61
N VAL A 173 -1.66 13.23 -0.02
CA VAL A 173 -1.87 12.88 -1.44
C VAL A 173 -3.16 12.11 -1.66
N LYS A 174 -3.43 11.06 -0.85
CA LYS A 174 -4.65 10.25 -0.98
C LYS A 174 -5.91 11.12 -0.81
N SER A 175 -5.86 12.12 0.06
CA SER A 175 -6.94 13.09 0.28
C SER A 175 -7.14 14.07 -0.89
N THR A 176 -6.08 14.40 -1.64
CA THR A 176 -6.10 15.42 -2.70
C THR A 176 -6.43 14.85 -4.09
N LEU A 177 -6.47 13.52 -4.23
CA LEU A 177 -6.61 12.84 -5.53
C LEU A 177 -7.91 13.17 -6.28
N ASN A 178 -8.96 13.58 -5.58
CA ASN A 178 -10.22 14.01 -6.22
C ASN A 178 -10.05 15.30 -7.05
N PHE A 179 -8.97 16.06 -6.83
CA PHE A 179 -8.70 17.35 -7.48
C PHE A 179 -7.58 17.27 -8.54
N ILE A 180 -6.58 16.40 -8.36
CA ILE A 180 -5.40 16.32 -9.23
C ILE A 180 -5.10 14.85 -9.56
N THR A 181 -5.33 14.44 -10.81
CA THR A 181 -5.01 13.09 -11.33
C THR A 181 -4.03 13.16 -12.50
N ILE A 182 -2.83 12.63 -12.31
CA ILE A 182 -1.77 12.49 -13.30
C ILE A 182 -1.90 11.10 -13.88
N LYS A 183 -2.24 11.00 -15.17
CA LYS A 183 -2.48 9.71 -15.83
C LYS A 183 -1.21 8.93 -16.16
N SER A 184 -0.05 9.59 -16.20
CA SER A 184 1.20 8.91 -16.54
C SER A 184 1.84 8.29 -15.30
N ILE A 185 1.85 6.96 -15.25
CA ILE A 185 2.29 6.18 -14.09
C ILE A 185 3.78 5.85 -14.15
N TRP A 186 4.38 5.90 -15.35
CA TRP A 186 5.78 5.49 -15.59
C TRP A 186 6.83 6.41 -14.96
N TYR A 187 6.47 7.64 -14.62
CA TYR A 187 7.41 8.59 -14.00
C TYR A 187 7.70 8.24 -12.53
N PHE A 188 6.71 7.72 -11.80
CA PHE A 188 6.84 7.40 -10.38
C PHE A 188 7.92 6.36 -10.05
N PRO A 189 8.03 5.19 -10.73
CA PRO A 189 9.09 4.22 -10.40
C PRO A 189 10.50 4.77 -10.65
N ILE A 190 10.67 5.63 -11.67
CA ILE A 190 11.96 6.27 -11.95
C ILE A 190 12.32 7.24 -10.82
N MET A 191 11.38 8.11 -10.44
CA MET A 191 11.60 9.08 -9.37
C MET A 191 11.82 8.39 -8.01
N GLN A 192 11.11 7.29 -7.75
CA GLN A 192 11.32 6.47 -6.54
C GLN A 192 12.68 5.78 -6.54
N GLY A 193 13.13 5.26 -7.69
CA GLY A 193 14.46 4.68 -7.84
C GLY A 193 15.57 5.71 -7.61
N ILE A 194 15.41 6.94 -8.10
CA ILE A 194 16.33 8.06 -7.81
C ILE A 194 16.33 8.36 -6.31
N ASN A 195 15.16 8.45 -5.67
CA ASN A 195 15.05 8.72 -4.24
C ASN A 195 15.75 7.64 -3.40
N ALA A 196 15.52 6.35 -3.71
CA ALA A 196 16.16 5.24 -3.05
C ALA A 196 17.68 5.24 -3.25
N SER A 197 18.15 5.61 -4.44
CA SER A 197 19.58 5.73 -4.73
C SER A 197 20.23 6.85 -3.92
N ILE A 198 19.60 8.03 -3.84
CA ILE A 198 20.08 9.16 -3.04
C ILE A 198 20.15 8.77 -1.56
N LEU A 199 19.11 8.15 -1.01
CA LEU A 199 19.09 7.73 0.38
C LEU A 199 20.05 6.57 0.67
N THR A 200 20.35 5.72 -0.32
CA THR A 200 21.38 4.68 -0.17
C THR A 200 22.77 5.30 -0.11
N VAL A 201 23.03 6.29 -0.96
CA VAL A 201 24.28 7.07 -0.91
C VAL A 201 24.39 7.80 0.43
N GLU A 202 23.28 8.37 0.92
CA GLU A 202 23.23 9.00 2.23
C GLU A 202 23.54 8.01 3.36
N ALA A 203 22.97 6.80 3.33
CA ALA A 203 23.25 5.78 4.34
C ALA A 203 24.72 5.32 4.35
N ILE A 204 25.46 5.54 3.27
CA ILE A 204 26.88 5.16 3.15
C ILE A 204 27.81 6.36 3.44
N LEU A 205 27.47 7.55 2.95
CA LEU A 205 28.33 8.74 3.01
C LEU A 205 27.97 9.71 4.13
N LEU A 206 26.76 9.63 4.71
CA LEU A 206 26.23 10.53 5.72
C LEU A 206 26.48 12.01 5.36
N PHE A 207 26.14 12.39 4.12
CA PHE A 207 26.46 13.70 3.58
C PHE A 207 25.42 14.77 3.95
N LEU A 208 24.21 14.38 4.38
CA LEU A 208 23.20 15.34 4.79
C LEU A 208 23.62 16.01 6.10
N PRO A 209 23.55 17.35 6.19
CA PRO A 209 24.01 18.07 7.37
C PRO A 209 22.98 18.07 8.51
N HIS A 210 21.73 17.70 8.26
CA HIS A 210 20.66 17.84 9.24
C HIS A 210 19.49 16.88 8.99
N PHE A 211 18.90 16.38 10.07
CA PHE A 211 17.71 15.51 10.09
C PHE A 211 16.54 16.03 9.25
N THR A 212 16.35 17.35 9.19
CA THR A 212 15.28 17.98 8.38
C THR A 212 15.41 17.67 6.89
N PHE A 213 16.62 17.56 6.34
CA PHE A 213 16.78 17.21 4.93
C PHE A 213 16.35 15.78 4.67
N ALA A 214 16.68 14.85 5.58
CA ALA A 214 16.18 13.48 5.51
C ALA A 214 14.64 13.45 5.55
N LEU A 215 14.00 14.23 6.44
CA LEU A 215 12.54 14.35 6.46
C LEU A 215 11.94 14.84 5.15
N VAL A 216 12.61 15.72 4.39
CA VAL A 216 12.14 16.16 3.07
C VAL A 216 12.14 15.01 2.06
N PHE A 217 13.18 14.17 2.05
CA PHE A 217 13.23 12.99 1.19
C PHE A 217 12.20 11.92 1.58
N VAL A 218 11.96 11.72 2.88
CA VAL A 218 10.91 10.82 3.38
C VAL A 218 9.51 11.37 3.08
N PHE A 219 9.32 12.68 3.19
CA PHE A 219 8.06 13.31 2.79
C PHE A 219 7.81 13.06 1.29
N TRP A 220 8.82 13.30 0.46
CA TRP A 220 8.77 13.06 -0.99
C TRP A 220 8.48 11.60 -1.35
N GLU A 221 9.09 10.66 -0.64
CA GLU A 221 8.85 9.22 -0.75
C GLU A 221 7.36 8.88 -0.58
N GLY A 222 6.75 9.29 0.53
CA GLY A 222 5.35 8.98 0.81
C GLY A 222 4.37 9.69 -0.13
N LEU A 223 4.75 10.84 -0.71
CA LEU A 223 3.94 11.47 -1.77
C LEU A 223 3.86 10.55 -3.00
N MET A 224 4.99 10.03 -3.47
CA MET A 224 5.06 9.21 -4.70
C MET A 224 4.36 7.87 -4.54
N GLY A 225 4.56 7.21 -3.39
CA GLY A 225 3.86 5.97 -3.02
C GLY A 225 2.34 6.15 -2.98
N GLY A 226 1.89 7.12 -2.20
CA GLY A 226 0.47 7.46 -2.07
C GLY A 226 -0.16 7.83 -3.41
N TYR A 227 0.55 8.57 -4.26
CA TYR A 227 0.07 8.98 -5.56
C TYR A 227 -0.10 7.80 -6.52
N THR A 228 0.92 6.94 -6.60
CA THR A 228 0.92 5.76 -7.46
C THR A 228 -0.23 4.83 -7.10
N TYR A 229 -0.35 4.49 -5.81
CA TYR A 229 -1.42 3.65 -5.29
C TYR A 229 -2.80 4.17 -5.71
N SER A 230 -3.11 5.40 -5.31
CA SER A 230 -4.45 5.95 -5.49
C SER A 230 -4.79 6.22 -6.96
N THR A 231 -3.81 6.65 -7.76
CA THR A 231 -4.01 6.89 -9.19
C THR A 231 -4.33 5.61 -9.94
N ILE A 232 -3.65 4.51 -9.62
CA ILE A 232 -3.85 3.23 -10.31
C ILE A 232 -5.21 2.66 -9.98
N PHE A 233 -5.60 2.62 -8.70
CA PHE A 233 -6.92 2.13 -8.31
C PHE A 233 -8.04 3.01 -8.87
N TYR A 234 -7.86 4.34 -8.90
CA TYR A 234 -8.81 5.25 -9.54
C TYR A 234 -8.94 4.98 -11.04
N THR A 235 -7.81 4.87 -11.75
CA THR A 235 -7.77 4.64 -13.20
C THR A 235 -8.40 3.29 -13.57
N LEU A 236 -8.08 2.24 -12.82
CA LEU A 236 -8.68 0.92 -13.02
C LEU A 236 -10.18 0.92 -12.77
N TYR A 237 -10.64 1.65 -11.75
CA TYR A 237 -12.07 1.79 -11.51
C TYR A 237 -12.78 2.51 -12.67
N SER A 238 -12.18 3.58 -13.21
CA SER A 238 -12.80 4.38 -14.26
C SER A 238 -12.72 3.79 -15.66
N GLU A 239 -11.61 3.15 -16.01
CA GLU A 239 -11.30 2.76 -17.39
C GLU A 239 -11.46 1.25 -17.65
N ALA A 240 -11.36 0.38 -16.63
CA ALA A 240 -11.54 -1.05 -16.84
C ALA A 240 -13.01 -1.43 -17.05
N GLU A 241 -13.23 -2.47 -17.85
CA GLU A 241 -14.55 -3.08 -18.06
C GLU A 241 -15.15 -3.53 -16.72
N THR A 242 -16.43 -3.23 -16.48
CA THR A 242 -17.13 -3.52 -15.20
C THR A 242 -16.99 -4.98 -14.76
N GLU A 243 -16.98 -5.93 -15.69
CA GLU A 243 -16.81 -7.36 -15.39
C GLU A 243 -15.39 -7.73 -14.93
N ARG A 244 -14.37 -6.97 -15.34
CA ARG A 244 -12.95 -7.24 -15.08
C ARG A 244 -12.34 -6.36 -13.99
N ARG A 245 -13.01 -5.27 -13.59
CA ARG A 245 -12.56 -4.36 -12.52
C ARG A 245 -12.12 -5.07 -11.24
N PRO A 246 -12.90 -6.01 -10.66
CA PRO A 246 -12.52 -6.64 -9.40
C PRO A 246 -11.25 -7.49 -9.55
N PHE A 247 -11.12 -8.20 -10.68
CA PHE A 247 -9.93 -8.99 -10.99
C PHE A 247 -8.70 -8.11 -11.18
N ALA A 248 -8.81 -7.02 -11.96
CA ALA A 248 -7.70 -6.11 -12.21
C ALA A 248 -7.21 -5.44 -10.92
N MET A 249 -8.11 -4.96 -10.08
CA MET A 249 -7.77 -4.36 -8.79
C MET A 249 -7.11 -5.37 -7.84
N ALA A 250 -7.65 -6.59 -7.75
CA ALA A 250 -7.06 -7.64 -6.93
C ALA A 250 -5.65 -8.02 -7.40
N PHE A 251 -5.44 -8.11 -8.72
CA PHE A 251 -4.13 -8.45 -9.27
C PHE A 251 -3.10 -7.35 -9.04
N ILE A 252 -3.49 -6.07 -9.15
CA ILE A 252 -2.60 -4.96 -8.77
C ILE A 252 -2.19 -5.02 -7.30
N ALA A 253 -3.13 -5.31 -6.41
CA ALA A 253 -2.80 -5.43 -4.98
C ALA A 253 -1.86 -6.61 -4.70
N ILE A 254 -1.97 -7.72 -5.46
CA ILE A 254 -0.99 -8.81 -5.41
C ILE A 254 0.39 -8.34 -5.91
N ALA A 255 0.44 -7.59 -7.02
CA ALA A 255 1.67 -7.03 -7.56
C ALA A 255 2.36 -6.09 -6.55
N GLU A 256 1.59 -5.28 -5.84
CA GLU A 256 2.07 -4.46 -4.73
C GLU A 256 2.73 -5.32 -3.65
N SER A 257 2.05 -6.35 -3.14
CA SER A 257 2.62 -7.30 -2.17
C SER A 257 3.92 -7.95 -2.63
N ILE A 258 4.06 -8.24 -3.94
CA ILE A 258 5.30 -8.78 -4.52
C ILE A 258 6.43 -7.75 -4.38
N GLY A 259 6.19 -6.49 -4.78
CA GLY A 259 7.18 -5.42 -4.65
C GLY A 259 7.68 -5.25 -3.21
N ILE A 260 6.75 -5.21 -2.25
CA ILE A 260 7.09 -5.07 -0.82
C ILE A 260 7.87 -6.28 -0.29
N SER A 261 7.50 -7.48 -0.73
CA SER A 261 8.18 -8.71 -0.31
C SER A 261 9.60 -8.78 -0.88
N CYS A 262 9.79 -8.37 -2.14
CA CYS A 262 11.12 -8.24 -2.75
C CYS A 262 11.98 -7.21 -2.00
N ALA A 263 11.41 -6.06 -1.62
CA ALA A 263 12.10 -5.06 -0.81
C ALA A 263 12.62 -5.65 0.51
N ALA A 264 11.78 -6.41 1.23
CA ALA A 264 12.16 -7.04 2.49
C ALA A 264 13.32 -8.04 2.33
N VAL A 265 13.29 -8.83 1.26
CA VAL A 265 14.37 -9.78 0.95
C VAL A 265 15.68 -9.06 0.60
N LEU A 266 15.60 -7.90 -0.05
CA LEU A 266 16.77 -7.09 -0.42
C LEU A 266 17.31 -6.26 0.76
N ALA A 267 16.44 -5.86 1.69
CA ALA A 267 16.80 -5.01 2.83
C ALA A 267 17.84 -5.67 3.73
N ALA A 268 17.67 -6.95 4.09
CA ALA A 268 18.59 -7.64 4.99
C ALA A 268 20.05 -7.70 4.47
N PRO A 269 20.34 -8.21 3.25
CA PRO A 269 21.72 -8.25 2.76
C PRO A 269 22.28 -6.85 2.48
N ALA A 270 21.45 -5.88 2.10
CA ALA A 270 21.88 -4.50 1.91
C ALA A 270 22.29 -3.86 3.24
N HIS A 271 21.51 -4.08 4.30
CA HIS A 271 21.83 -3.61 5.64
C HIS A 271 23.15 -4.20 6.13
N ASP A 272 23.33 -5.52 6.05
CA ASP A 272 24.58 -6.19 6.44
C ASP A 272 25.78 -5.67 5.65
N PHE A 273 25.61 -5.43 4.35
CA PHE A 273 26.65 -4.86 3.50
C PHE A 273 27.04 -3.45 3.95
N ILE A 274 26.06 -2.56 4.16
CA ILE A 274 26.31 -1.18 4.58
C ILE A 274 26.99 -1.15 5.96
N CYS A 275 26.52 -1.95 6.92
CA CYS A 275 27.13 -2.06 8.25
C CYS A 275 28.54 -2.67 8.24
N SER A 276 28.91 -3.41 7.19
CA SER A 276 30.26 -3.99 7.05
C SER A 276 31.28 -3.02 6.43
N LEU A 277 30.83 -1.86 5.92
CA LEU A 277 31.72 -0.86 5.34
C LEU A 277 32.57 -0.21 6.45
N PRO A 278 33.90 -0.10 6.26
CA PRO A 278 34.76 0.64 7.19
C PRO A 278 34.33 2.11 7.31
N GLU A 279 34.28 2.62 8.55
CA GLU A 279 34.00 4.04 8.86
C GLU A 279 34.97 5.02 8.17
N ASP A 280 36.17 4.54 7.80
CA ASP A 280 37.26 5.36 7.26
C ASP A 280 37.22 5.62 5.75
N TYR A 281 36.16 5.23 5.02
CA TYR A 281 36.20 5.38 3.54
C TYR A 281 36.14 6.84 3.04
N PHE A 282 35.74 7.81 3.87
CA PHE A 282 35.45 9.18 3.42
C PHE A 282 35.87 10.31 4.38
N THR A 283 36.81 10.06 5.32
CA THR A 283 37.51 11.15 6.02
C THR A 283 38.65 11.74 5.18
#